data_AF-A0A1A8S292-F1
#
_entry.id   AF-A0A1A8S292-F1
#
_cell.length_a   1.000
_cell.length_b   1.000
_cell.length_c   1.000
_cell.angle_alpha   90.00
_cell.angle_beta   90.00
_cell.angle_gamma   90.00
#
_symmetry.space_group_name_H-M   'P 1'
#
loop_
_entity.id
_entity.type
_entity.pdbx_description
1 polymer ?
#
loop_
_entity_poly.entity_id
_entity_poly.type
_entity_poly.pdbx_seq_one_letter_code
_entity_poly.pdbx_strand_id
1 'polypeptide(L)'
;MAVSVRSWVANEGGKHLVLMLWLGANTWLFLRTYQLYSTGQQYHYLYKMLGLGLCISRASASVLNLNCCLVLLPMCRSLLTFIRGTHTVSSRKTRRLLDKSKSFHVACGVAICLFSAVHVSAHLVNVVNFSLSYSDDFPALNLARYRGEDPKWIILSTIPGVTGVLLVLILLLMFISSSYCIRVSNYEIFWYTHNLFIVFYTILMVHMVGGALKYQTNLKAHPPGCLRTNQSSSKLQDEDLVQAEDDDIRCREDAHFEPHYPQTWLWVSGPLCLYCVERLYRYIRSSDPVTIVTAIRHPCNVVELCMLKKNFKARPGQYIVLNCPGVSSFENHPFTLTKCPTANK
;
A
#
# COMPACT_ATOMS: atom_id res chain seq x y z
N MET A 1 -24.01 33.82 -5.35
CA MET A 1 -23.32 32.68 -4.68
C MET A 1 -23.84 31.29 -5.08
N ALA A 2 -25.15 31.05 -5.23
CA ALA A 2 -25.69 29.71 -5.56
C ALA A 2 -25.22 29.13 -6.93
N VAL A 3 -25.02 29.97 -7.95
CA VAL A 3 -24.51 29.54 -9.28
C VAL A 3 -23.06 29.04 -9.19
N SER A 4 -22.26 29.59 -8.27
CA SER A 4 -20.88 29.16 -8.01
C SER A 4 -20.83 27.76 -7.39
N VAL A 5 -21.71 27.48 -6.41
CA VAL A 5 -21.77 26.16 -5.76
C VAL A 5 -22.23 25.08 -6.74
N ARG A 6 -23.27 25.35 -7.54
CA ARG A 6 -23.76 24.39 -8.56
C ARG A 6 -22.69 24.07 -9.61
N SER A 7 -21.95 25.09 -10.06
CA SER A 7 -20.83 24.93 -10.98
C SER A 7 -19.66 24.16 -10.35
N TRP A 8 -19.33 24.46 -9.09
CA TRP A 8 -18.27 23.78 -8.33
C TRP A 8 -18.61 22.30 -8.10
N VAL A 9 -19.82 21.98 -7.66
CA VAL A 9 -20.29 20.59 -7.47
C VAL A 9 -20.25 19.83 -8.80
N ALA A 10 -20.63 20.47 -9.91
CA ALA A 10 -20.57 19.84 -11.24
C ALA A 10 -19.13 19.56 -11.72
N ASN A 11 -18.15 20.38 -11.32
CA ASN A 11 -16.76 20.28 -11.79
C ASN A 11 -15.83 19.51 -10.85
N GLU A 12 -15.97 19.69 -9.54
CA GLU A 12 -15.11 19.12 -8.50
C GLU A 12 -15.81 18.06 -7.64
N GLY A 13 -17.14 18.04 -7.61
CA GLY A 13 -17.91 17.17 -6.70
C GLY A 13 -17.59 15.69 -6.85
N GLY A 14 -17.41 15.19 -8.08
CA GLY A 14 -17.03 13.79 -8.33
C GLY A 14 -15.66 13.41 -7.74
N LYS A 15 -14.68 14.32 -7.80
CA LYS A 15 -13.34 14.12 -7.22
C LYS A 15 -13.43 14.02 -5.70
N HIS A 16 -14.16 14.94 -5.09
CA HIS A 16 -14.33 14.96 -3.63
C HIS A 16 -15.16 13.78 -3.13
N LEU A 17 -16.17 13.32 -3.88
CA LEU A 17 -16.93 12.12 -3.55
C LEU A 17 -16.02 10.89 -3.49
N VAL A 18 -15.18 10.67 -4.51
CA VAL A 18 -14.22 9.55 -4.50
C VAL A 18 -13.21 9.69 -3.37
N LEU A 19 -12.71 10.90 -3.11
CA LEU A 19 -11.81 11.15 -1.99
C LEU A 19 -12.47 10.83 -0.65
N MET A 20 -13.72 11.24 -0.44
CA MET A 20 -14.47 10.94 0.79
C MET A 20 -14.76 9.45 0.94
N LEU A 21 -15.13 8.75 -0.13
CA LEU A 21 -15.30 7.29 -0.12
C LEU A 21 -14.00 6.58 0.22
N TRP A 22 -12.88 7.02 -0.37
CA TRP A 22 -11.55 6.47 -0.06
C TRP A 22 -11.15 6.76 1.39
N LEU A 23 -11.32 7.98 1.90
CA LEU A 23 -11.06 8.31 3.30
C LEU A 23 -11.94 7.48 4.26
N GLY A 24 -13.21 7.31 3.92
CA GLY A 24 -14.15 6.46 4.64
C GLY A 24 -13.70 5.00 4.67
N ALA A 25 -13.27 4.45 3.53
CA ALA A 25 -12.76 3.09 3.45
C ALA A 25 -11.48 2.89 4.28
N ASN A 26 -10.53 3.84 4.25
CA ASN A 26 -9.32 3.80 5.09
C ASN A 26 -9.67 3.85 6.58
N THR A 27 -10.56 4.76 6.98
CA THR A 27 -10.96 4.92 8.38
C THR A 27 -11.71 3.69 8.88
N TRP A 28 -12.65 3.19 8.09
CA TRP A 28 -13.39 1.96 8.42
C TRP A 28 -12.45 0.76 8.55
N LEU A 29 -11.51 0.58 7.62
CA LEU A 29 -10.55 -0.52 7.67
C LEU A 29 -9.64 -0.41 8.90
N PHE A 30 -9.16 0.80 9.22
CA PHE A 30 -8.38 1.06 10.41
C PHE A 30 -9.16 0.68 11.68
N LEU A 31 -10.38 1.20 11.85
CA LEU A 31 -11.20 0.96 13.04
C LEU A 31 -11.61 -0.51 13.16
N ARG A 32 -12.00 -1.16 12.06
CA ARG A 32 -12.34 -2.58 12.04
C ARG A 32 -11.18 -3.45 12.49
N THR A 33 -9.98 -3.22 11.93
CA THR A 33 -8.78 -3.98 12.32
C THR A 33 -8.37 -3.65 13.75
N TYR A 34 -8.44 -2.39 14.17
CA TYR A 34 -8.16 -1.99 15.55
C TYR A 34 -9.06 -2.74 16.54
N GLN A 35 -10.37 -2.77 16.30
CA GLN A 35 -11.34 -3.48 17.12
C GLN A 35 -11.04 -4.99 17.15
N LEU A 36 -10.76 -5.60 15.99
CA LEU A 36 -10.42 -7.03 15.92
C LEU A 36 -9.25 -7.42 16.84
N TYR A 37 -8.17 -6.64 16.85
CA TYR A 37 -7.00 -6.94 17.69
C TYR A 37 -7.17 -6.50 19.14
N SER A 38 -8.08 -5.56 19.43
CA SER A 38 -8.35 -5.10 20.80
C SER A 38 -9.35 -5.99 21.54
N THR A 39 -10.36 -6.53 20.86
CA THR A 39 -11.46 -7.30 21.48
C THR A 39 -11.49 -8.77 21.07
N GLY A 40 -10.70 -9.16 20.07
CA GLY A 40 -10.66 -10.54 19.58
C GLY A 40 -10.03 -11.48 20.61
N GLN A 41 -10.77 -12.49 21.04
CA GLN A 41 -10.28 -13.50 22.00
C GLN A 41 -9.03 -14.24 21.49
N GLN A 42 -8.92 -14.46 20.17
CA GLN A 42 -7.75 -15.08 19.51
C GLN A 42 -6.43 -14.32 19.75
N TYR A 43 -6.52 -13.04 20.08
CA TYR A 43 -5.37 -12.15 20.27
C TYR A 43 -5.14 -11.78 21.74
N HIS A 44 -5.92 -12.32 22.67
CA HIS A 44 -5.89 -11.90 24.08
C HIS A 44 -4.48 -11.93 24.67
N TYR A 45 -3.76 -13.05 24.52
CA TYR A 45 -2.39 -13.20 25.05
C TYR A 45 -1.39 -12.26 24.38
N LEU A 46 -1.50 -12.08 23.05
CA LEU A 46 -0.64 -11.18 22.29
C LEU A 46 -0.92 -9.70 22.63
N TYR A 47 -2.18 -9.35 22.84
CA TYR A 47 -2.60 -8.02 23.27
C TYR A 47 -2.14 -7.73 24.70
N LYS A 48 -2.19 -8.72 25.61
CA LYS A 48 -1.64 -8.56 26.98
C LYS A 48 -0.14 -8.27 26.98
N MET A 49 0.60 -8.84 26.03
CA MET A 49 2.04 -8.63 25.88
C MET A 49 2.39 -7.30 25.21
N LEU A 50 1.73 -6.95 24.11
CA LEU A 50 2.08 -5.80 23.25
C LEU A 50 1.23 -4.55 23.48
N GLY A 51 0.05 -4.71 24.05
CA GLY A 51 -0.90 -3.63 24.31
C GLY A 51 -1.40 -2.93 23.04
N LEU A 52 -1.61 -1.61 23.16
CA LEU A 52 -2.14 -0.76 22.09
C LEU A 52 -1.23 -0.70 20.85
N GLY A 53 0.08 -0.93 21.01
CA GLY A 53 1.02 -0.97 19.90
C GLY A 53 0.67 -2.06 18.88
N LEU A 54 0.12 -3.19 19.32
CA LEU A 54 -0.38 -4.25 18.43
C LEU A 54 -1.54 -3.72 17.58
N CYS A 55 -2.57 -3.17 18.23
CA CYS A 55 -3.77 -2.69 17.54
C CYS A 55 -3.43 -1.61 16.50
N ILE A 56 -2.59 -0.63 16.88
CA ILE A 56 -2.20 0.48 15.99
C ILE A 56 -1.34 -0.04 14.83
N SER A 57 -0.34 -0.90 15.09
CA SER A 57 0.53 -1.42 14.04
C SER A 57 -0.23 -2.25 13.01
N ARG A 58 -1.23 -3.03 13.43
CA ARG A 58 -2.07 -3.84 12.53
C ARG A 58 -3.08 -3.02 11.78
N ALA A 59 -3.74 -2.07 12.44
CA ALA A 59 -4.68 -1.16 11.79
C ALA A 59 -3.98 -0.33 10.70
N SER A 60 -2.80 0.23 11.00
CA SER A 60 -2.00 0.96 10.01
C SER A 60 -1.50 0.05 8.88
N ALA A 61 -1.11 -1.20 9.16
CA ALA A 61 -0.70 -2.16 8.13
C ALA A 61 -1.84 -2.49 7.14
N SER A 62 -3.08 -2.68 7.62
CA SER A 62 -4.23 -2.89 6.75
C SER A 62 -4.49 -1.69 5.83
N VAL A 63 -4.39 -0.48 6.37
CA VAL A 63 -4.50 0.78 5.61
C VAL A 63 -3.37 0.91 4.58
N LEU A 64 -2.14 0.57 4.95
CA LEU A 64 -1.00 0.54 4.03
C LEU A 64 -1.22 -0.45 2.88
N ASN A 65 -1.69 -1.67 3.18
CA ASN A 65 -2.00 -2.67 2.15
C ASN A 65 -3.05 -2.15 1.15
N LEU A 66 -4.11 -1.50 1.63
CA LEU A 66 -5.12 -0.88 0.76
C LEU A 66 -4.51 0.22 -0.12
N ASN A 67 -3.74 1.14 0.45
CA ASN A 67 -3.18 2.25 -0.32
C ASN A 67 -2.10 1.80 -1.30
N CYS A 68 -1.27 0.82 -0.94
CA CYS A 68 -0.31 0.20 -1.86
C CYS A 68 -1.01 -0.54 -3.01
N CYS A 69 -2.16 -1.17 -2.76
CA CYS A 69 -2.99 -1.72 -3.84
C CYS A 69 -3.50 -0.61 -4.78
N LEU A 70 -4.02 0.49 -4.22
CA LEU A 70 -4.66 1.56 -4.98
C LEU A 70 -3.68 2.52 -5.67
N VAL A 71 -2.44 2.67 -5.22
CA VAL A 71 -1.50 3.67 -5.75
C VAL A 71 -1.03 3.35 -7.18
N LEU A 72 -1.04 2.08 -7.58
CA LEU A 72 -0.63 1.62 -8.92
C LEU A 72 -1.73 1.82 -9.98
N LEU A 73 -3.00 1.65 -9.61
CA LEU A 73 -4.12 1.70 -10.57
C LEU A 73 -4.20 3.01 -11.36
N PRO A 74 -4.00 4.20 -10.77
CA PRO A 74 -4.01 5.47 -11.51
C PRO A 74 -2.87 5.63 -12.51
N MET A 75 -1.80 4.83 -12.39
CA MET A 75 -0.63 4.88 -13.26
C MET A 75 -0.71 3.91 -14.45
N CYS A 76 -1.74 3.07 -14.50
CA CYS A 76 -2.12 2.25 -15.66
C CYS A 76 -2.77 3.12 -16.76
N ARG A 77 -2.03 4.09 -17.31
CA ARG A 77 -2.53 5.11 -18.24
C ARG A 77 -3.20 4.52 -19.48
N SER A 78 -2.67 3.45 -20.08
CA SER A 78 -3.27 2.83 -21.25
C SER A 78 -4.62 2.21 -20.94
N LEU A 79 -4.75 1.55 -19.78
CA LEU A 79 -6.02 1.03 -19.29
C LEU A 79 -7.02 2.17 -19.05
N LEU A 80 -6.60 3.27 -18.42
CA LEU A 80 -7.46 4.44 -18.20
C LEU A 80 -7.93 5.05 -19.53
N THR A 81 -7.05 5.14 -20.54
CA THR A 81 -7.43 5.63 -21.87
C THR A 81 -8.39 4.68 -22.59
N PHE A 82 -8.22 3.36 -22.42
CA PHE A 82 -9.13 2.35 -22.97
C PHE A 82 -10.52 2.47 -22.32
N ILE A 83 -10.59 2.49 -20.99
CA ILE A 83 -11.84 2.65 -20.22
C ILE A 83 -12.55 3.96 -20.60
N ARG A 84 -11.80 5.04 -20.84
CA ARG A 84 -12.37 6.31 -21.31
C ARG A 84 -13.02 6.20 -22.69
N GLY A 85 -12.47 5.35 -23.56
CA GLY A 85 -12.94 5.14 -24.93
C GLY A 85 -14.12 4.17 -25.06
N THR A 86 -14.44 3.38 -24.02
CA THR A 86 -15.55 2.43 -24.07
C THR A 86 -16.91 3.12 -23.90
N HIS A 87 -17.94 2.56 -24.55
CA HIS A 87 -19.32 3.04 -24.45
C HIS A 87 -19.92 2.90 -23.04
N THR A 88 -19.34 2.03 -22.19
CA THR A 88 -19.73 1.81 -20.80
C THR A 88 -19.55 3.06 -19.92
N VAL A 89 -18.59 3.93 -20.25
CA VAL A 89 -18.37 5.22 -19.56
C VAL A 89 -19.04 6.34 -20.35
N SER A 90 -20.38 6.31 -20.40
CA SER A 90 -21.21 7.28 -21.12
C SER A 90 -21.25 8.66 -20.42
N SER A 91 -21.10 8.69 -19.08
CA SER A 91 -21.17 9.94 -18.32
C SER A 91 -19.92 10.81 -18.44
N ARG A 92 -20.10 12.08 -18.89
CA ARG A 92 -19.04 13.10 -18.91
C ARG A 92 -18.38 13.31 -17.54
N LYS A 93 -19.13 13.11 -16.45
CA LYS A 93 -18.61 13.25 -15.08
C LYS A 93 -17.54 12.20 -14.77
N THR A 94 -17.78 10.95 -15.18
CA THR A 94 -16.85 9.83 -14.93
C THR A 94 -15.57 9.96 -15.76
N ARG A 95 -15.64 10.44 -17.01
CA ARG A 95 -14.44 10.73 -17.82
C ARG A 95 -13.56 11.80 -17.19
N ARG A 96 -14.16 12.88 -16.68
CA ARG A 96 -13.43 13.96 -15.99
C ARG A 96 -12.77 13.49 -14.69
N LEU A 97 -13.37 12.52 -14.00
CA LEU A 97 -12.77 11.90 -12.82
C LEU A 97 -11.52 11.10 -13.20
N LEU A 98 -11.59 10.31 -14.27
CA LEU A 98 -10.44 9.53 -14.78
C LEU A 98 -9.26 10.44 -15.18
N ASP A 99 -9.53 11.62 -15.73
CA ASP A 99 -8.48 12.60 -16.07
C ASP A 99 -7.74 13.15 -14.83
N LYS A 100 -8.34 13.06 -13.64
CA LYS A 100 -7.74 13.48 -12.35
C LYS A 100 -7.05 12.33 -11.60
N SER A 101 -6.82 11.18 -12.25
CA SER A 101 -6.23 9.99 -11.63
C SER A 101 -4.86 10.26 -10.97
N LYS A 102 -4.01 11.11 -11.58
CA LYS A 102 -2.72 11.50 -10.98
C LYS A 102 -2.87 12.15 -9.61
N SER A 103 -3.90 12.98 -9.42
CA SER A 103 -4.16 13.61 -8.11
C SER A 103 -4.49 12.56 -7.05
N PHE A 104 -5.21 11.50 -7.43
CA PHE A 104 -5.53 10.40 -6.53
C PHE A 104 -4.28 9.57 -6.19
N HIS A 105 -3.39 9.31 -7.15
CA HIS A 105 -2.10 8.67 -6.87
C HIS A 105 -1.28 9.44 -5.84
N VAL A 106 -1.19 10.77 -5.98
CA VAL A 106 -0.47 11.61 -5.00
C VAL A 106 -1.13 11.53 -3.62
N ALA A 107 -2.46 11.56 -3.54
CA ALA A 107 -3.18 11.38 -2.28
C ALA A 107 -2.88 10.03 -1.61
N CYS A 108 -2.89 8.93 -2.36
CA CYS A 108 -2.49 7.62 -1.86
C CYS A 108 -1.02 7.60 -1.40
N GLY A 109 -0.11 8.22 -2.15
CA GLY A 109 1.31 8.32 -1.78
C GLY A 109 1.54 9.05 -0.45
N VAL A 110 0.84 10.16 -0.23
CA VAL A 110 0.88 10.90 1.05
C VAL A 110 0.31 10.03 2.19
N ALA A 111 -0.81 9.34 1.96
CA ALA A 111 -1.37 8.43 2.96
C ALA A 111 -0.40 7.29 3.32
N ILE A 112 0.28 6.70 2.33
CA ILE A 112 1.30 5.66 2.57
C ILE A 112 2.41 6.20 3.47
N CYS A 113 2.91 7.42 3.23
CA CYS A 113 3.95 8.02 4.07
C CYS A 113 3.47 8.27 5.51
N LEU A 114 2.26 8.84 5.68
CA LEU A 114 1.69 9.11 6.99
C LEU A 114 1.45 7.82 7.79
N PHE A 115 0.77 6.83 7.21
CA PHE A 115 0.51 5.57 7.90
C PHE A 115 1.76 4.70 8.08
N SER A 116 2.79 4.87 7.24
CA SER A 116 4.09 4.22 7.44
C SER A 116 4.78 4.77 8.70
N ALA A 117 4.76 6.09 8.92
CA ALA A 117 5.30 6.67 10.14
C ALA A 117 4.57 6.15 11.40
N VAL A 118 3.24 6.09 11.36
CA VAL A 118 2.42 5.51 12.45
C VAL A 118 2.75 4.03 12.67
N HIS A 119 2.85 3.26 11.58
CA HIS A 119 3.17 1.83 11.61
C HIS A 119 4.54 1.54 12.23
N VAL A 120 5.58 2.25 11.79
CA VAL A 120 6.95 2.11 12.34
C VAL A 120 6.97 2.50 13.81
N SER A 121 6.35 3.63 14.17
CA SER A 121 6.29 4.08 15.57
C SER A 121 5.63 3.05 16.48
N ALA A 122 4.51 2.46 16.04
CA ALA A 122 3.84 1.39 16.78
C ALA A 122 4.71 0.12 16.87
N HIS A 123 5.44 -0.24 15.82
CA HIS A 123 6.37 -1.36 15.85
C HIS A 123 7.56 -1.13 16.79
N LEU A 124 8.09 0.09 16.90
CA LEU A 124 9.15 0.41 17.86
C LEU A 124 8.68 0.17 19.30
N VAL A 125 7.45 0.58 19.63
CA VAL A 125 6.83 0.29 20.93
C VAL A 125 6.65 -1.21 21.13
N ASN A 126 6.19 -1.94 20.11
CA ASN A 126 5.99 -3.39 20.20
C ASN A 126 7.31 -4.14 20.42
N VAL A 127 8.41 -3.74 19.79
CA VAL A 127 9.71 -4.39 19.99
C VAL A 127 10.20 -4.20 21.42
N VAL A 128 10.01 -3.00 22.00
CA VAL A 128 10.31 -2.77 23.42
C VAL A 128 9.43 -3.65 24.32
N ASN A 129 8.14 -3.75 24.02
CA ASN A 129 7.22 -4.60 24.78
C ASN A 129 7.57 -6.10 24.65
N PHE A 130 8.03 -6.57 23.48
CA PHE A 130 8.52 -7.95 23.31
C PHE A 130 9.76 -8.26 24.17
N SER A 131 10.61 -7.26 24.42
CA SER A 131 11.79 -7.41 25.28
C SER A 131 11.40 -7.43 26.77
N LEU A 132 10.52 -6.52 27.20
CA LEU A 132 10.14 -6.35 28.60
C LEU A 132 9.10 -7.38 29.09
N SER A 133 8.09 -7.64 28.27
CA SER A 133 6.95 -8.52 28.57
C SER A 133 7.18 -9.97 28.11
N TYR A 134 8.43 -10.42 28.06
CA TYR A 134 8.79 -11.81 27.74
C TYR A 134 8.06 -12.79 28.67
N SER A 135 7.38 -13.78 28.09
CA SER A 135 6.58 -14.76 28.83
C SER A 135 7.18 -16.16 28.71
N ASP A 136 7.63 -16.74 29.83
CA ASP A 136 8.10 -18.13 29.88
C ASP A 136 6.97 -19.14 29.64
N ASP A 137 5.73 -18.78 30.01
CA ASP A 137 4.54 -19.63 29.82
C ASP A 137 4.17 -19.84 28.34
N PHE A 138 4.48 -18.87 27.47
CA PHE A 138 4.07 -18.85 26.06
C PHE A 138 5.26 -18.53 25.14
N PRO A 139 6.29 -19.40 25.08
CA PRO A 139 7.52 -19.14 24.34
C PRO A 139 7.28 -19.00 22.83
N ALA A 140 6.23 -19.64 22.30
CA ALA A 140 5.85 -19.53 20.90
C ALA A 140 5.47 -18.11 20.47
N LEU A 141 5.04 -17.25 21.40
CA LEU A 141 4.59 -15.89 21.11
C LEU A 141 5.73 -14.85 21.15
N ASN A 142 6.81 -15.17 21.85
CA ASN A 142 7.94 -14.27 22.03
C ASN A 142 8.71 -14.11 20.72
N LEU A 143 9.01 -12.87 20.38
CA LEU A 143 9.94 -12.53 19.29
C LEU A 143 11.38 -12.36 19.80
N ALA A 144 11.54 -11.95 21.07
CA ALA A 144 12.83 -11.90 21.76
C ALA A 144 13.30 -13.31 22.12
N ARG A 145 14.61 -13.54 22.11
CA ARG A 145 15.24 -14.81 22.48
C ARG A 145 15.26 -15.04 23.98
N TYR A 146 15.42 -13.95 24.74
CA TYR A 146 15.45 -13.95 26.20
C TYR A 146 14.88 -12.63 26.73
N ARG A 147 14.53 -12.62 28.02
CA ARG A 147 13.97 -11.45 28.70
C ARG A 147 14.98 -10.30 28.75
N GLY A 148 14.54 -9.12 28.32
CA GLY A 148 15.39 -7.93 28.31
C GLY A 148 16.41 -7.87 27.16
N GLU A 149 16.23 -8.68 26.10
CA GLU A 149 17.05 -8.56 24.89
C GLU A 149 16.94 -7.15 24.30
N ASP A 150 18.08 -6.57 23.90
CA ASP A 150 18.12 -5.24 23.32
C ASP A 150 17.21 -5.11 22.09
N PRO A 151 16.26 -4.15 22.05
CA PRO A 151 15.35 -3.94 20.93
C PRO A 151 16.02 -3.83 19.55
N LYS A 152 17.24 -3.27 19.50
CA LYS A 152 18.02 -3.10 18.27
C LYS A 152 18.39 -4.45 17.64
N TRP A 153 18.76 -5.42 18.47
CA TRP A 153 19.10 -6.77 18.02
C TRP A 153 17.87 -7.53 17.52
N ILE A 154 16.71 -7.34 18.16
CA ILE A 154 15.44 -7.90 17.69
C ILE A 154 15.09 -7.35 16.29
N ILE A 155 15.29 -6.05 16.04
CA ILE A 155 15.04 -5.44 14.73
C ILE A 155 15.99 -6.00 13.66
N LEU A 156 17.28 -6.14 13.97
CA LEU A 156 18.29 -6.57 13.00
C LEU A 156 18.30 -8.09 12.75
N SER A 157 17.80 -8.89 13.69
CA SER A 157 17.77 -10.35 13.57
C SER A 157 16.49 -10.90 12.94
N THR A 158 15.44 -10.09 12.84
CA THR A 158 14.13 -10.53 12.33
C THR A 158 13.91 -10.06 10.89
N ILE A 159 13.31 -10.94 10.06
CA ILE A 159 12.99 -10.63 8.66
C ILE A 159 12.12 -9.35 8.57
N PRO A 160 11.01 -9.21 9.33
CA PRO A 160 10.19 -7.99 9.26
C PRO A 160 10.94 -6.74 9.72
N GLY A 161 11.87 -6.86 10.68
CA GLY A 161 12.66 -5.72 11.15
C GLY A 161 13.61 -5.17 10.08
N VAL A 162 14.48 -6.02 9.52
CA VAL A 162 15.44 -5.61 8.48
C VAL A 162 14.75 -5.11 7.22
N THR A 163 13.75 -5.86 6.74
CA THR A 163 12.97 -5.45 5.57
C THR A 163 12.18 -4.16 5.81
N GLY A 164 11.65 -3.95 7.03
CA GLY A 164 10.94 -2.74 7.40
C GLY A 164 11.83 -1.49 7.36
N VAL A 165 13.06 -1.58 7.88
CA VAL A 165 14.03 -0.47 7.82
C VAL A 165 14.36 -0.12 6.36
N LEU A 166 14.59 -1.14 5.52
CA LEU A 166 14.88 -0.93 4.10
C LEU A 166 13.68 -0.32 3.34
N LEU A 167 12.45 -0.76 3.64
CA LEU A 167 11.23 -0.20 3.06
C LEU A 167 11.06 1.28 3.40
N VAL A 168 11.30 1.67 4.67
CA VAL A 168 11.21 3.06 5.11
C VAL A 168 12.24 3.93 4.41
N LEU A 169 13.48 3.44 4.28
CA LEU A 169 14.54 4.15 3.56
C LEU A 169 14.16 4.41 2.09
N ILE A 170 13.70 3.37 1.39
CA ILE A 170 13.26 3.50 -0.01
C ILE A 170 12.07 4.46 -0.13
N LEU A 171 11.08 4.34 0.75
CA LEU A 171 9.90 5.21 0.75
C LEU A 171 10.28 6.67 0.98
N LEU A 172 11.21 6.93 1.92
CA LEU A 172 11.71 8.28 2.20
C LEU A 172 12.42 8.89 0.98
N LEU A 173 13.30 8.12 0.33
CA LEU A 173 14.00 8.55 -0.88
C LEU A 173 13.01 8.91 -2.00
N MET A 174 12.01 8.04 -2.23
CA MET A 174 10.97 8.27 -3.21
C MET A 174 10.11 9.50 -2.89
N PHE A 175 9.78 9.72 -1.62
CA PHE A 175 8.94 10.85 -1.20
C PHE A 175 9.67 12.19 -1.35
N ILE A 176 10.92 12.26 -0.87
CA ILE A 176 11.74 13.46 -0.96
C ILE A 176 11.92 13.84 -2.43
N SER A 177 12.36 12.92 -3.28
CA SER A 177 12.58 13.21 -4.70
C SER A 177 11.30 13.56 -5.47
N SER A 178 10.14 13.09 -5.02
CA SER A 178 8.83 13.40 -5.61
C SER A 178 8.27 14.77 -5.18
N SER A 179 8.95 15.45 -4.25
CA SER A 179 8.56 16.79 -3.80
C SER A 179 8.64 17.80 -4.95
N TYR A 180 7.77 18.82 -4.89
CA TYR A 180 7.67 19.84 -5.95
C TYR A 180 9.02 20.51 -6.25
N CYS A 181 9.76 20.90 -5.20
CA CYS A 181 11.05 21.59 -5.35
C CYS A 181 12.08 20.76 -6.14
N ILE A 182 12.23 19.47 -5.80
CA ILE A 182 13.21 18.59 -6.47
C ILE A 182 12.75 18.27 -7.89
N ARG A 183 11.47 17.94 -8.09
CA ARG A 183 10.95 17.58 -9.41
C ARG A 183 11.01 18.73 -10.42
N VAL A 184 10.91 19.98 -9.97
CA VAL A 184 11.06 21.17 -10.84
C VAL A 184 12.54 21.50 -11.07
N SER A 185 13.41 21.25 -10.09
CA SER A 185 14.85 21.49 -10.24
C SER A 185 15.54 20.46 -11.13
N ASN A 186 15.24 19.17 -10.93
CA ASN A 186 15.81 18.08 -11.71
C ASN A 186 14.83 16.90 -11.77
N TYR A 187 14.21 16.72 -12.93
CA TYR A 187 13.20 15.68 -13.13
C TYR A 187 13.80 14.27 -13.22
N GLU A 188 15.05 14.12 -13.67
CA GLU A 188 15.74 12.83 -13.76
C GLU A 188 15.92 12.20 -12.38
N ILE A 189 16.28 13.00 -11.36
CA ILE A 189 16.39 12.52 -9.97
C ILE A 189 15.05 11.93 -9.52
N PHE A 190 13.96 12.64 -9.76
CA PHE A 190 12.62 12.14 -9.47
C PHE A 190 12.37 10.82 -10.20
N TRP A 191 12.65 10.75 -11.50
CA TRP A 191 12.35 9.57 -12.30
C TRP A 191 13.12 8.32 -11.83
N TYR A 192 14.44 8.41 -11.66
CA TYR A 192 15.28 7.28 -11.25
C TYR A 192 14.93 6.79 -9.85
N THR A 193 14.80 7.71 -8.89
CA THR A 193 14.47 7.34 -7.51
C THR A 193 13.04 6.82 -7.39
N HIS A 194 12.08 7.34 -8.16
CA HIS A 194 10.71 6.85 -8.10
C HIS A 194 10.60 5.42 -8.64
N ASN A 195 11.45 4.99 -9.58
CA ASN A 195 11.52 3.59 -10.06
C ASN A 195 11.96 2.59 -8.97
N LEU A 196 12.48 3.05 -7.82
CA LEU A 196 12.71 2.20 -6.65
C LEU A 196 11.41 1.56 -6.13
N PHE A 197 10.23 2.00 -6.60
CA PHE A 197 8.96 1.31 -6.32
C PHE A 197 9.02 -0.19 -6.66
N ILE A 198 9.79 -0.61 -7.68
CA ILE A 198 9.94 -2.03 -8.03
C ILE A 198 10.59 -2.78 -6.87
N VAL A 199 11.72 -2.27 -6.37
CA VAL A 199 12.44 -2.83 -5.23
C VAL A 199 11.59 -2.79 -3.96
N PHE A 200 10.88 -1.67 -3.75
CA PHE A 200 9.92 -1.51 -2.65
C PHE A 200 8.87 -2.62 -2.65
N TYR A 201 8.22 -2.91 -3.79
CA TYR A 201 7.22 -3.97 -3.87
C TYR A 201 7.81 -5.37 -3.67
N THR A 202 9.01 -5.63 -4.18
CA THR A 202 9.71 -6.90 -3.94
C THR A 202 9.95 -7.12 -2.45
N ILE A 203 10.47 -6.11 -1.74
CA ILE A 203 10.72 -6.22 -0.30
C ILE A 203 9.41 -6.27 0.49
N LEU A 204 8.38 -5.53 0.07
CA LEU A 204 7.07 -5.51 0.72
C LEU A 204 6.42 -6.90 0.72
N MET A 205 6.60 -7.69 -0.35
CA MET A 205 6.14 -9.08 -0.38
C MET A 205 6.86 -9.96 0.64
N VAL A 206 8.17 -9.75 0.85
CA VAL A 206 8.98 -10.53 1.80
C VAL A 206 8.75 -10.08 3.25
N HIS A 207 8.44 -8.80 3.48
CA HIS A 207 8.34 -8.19 4.79
C HIS A 207 7.39 -8.92 5.75
N MET A 208 6.32 -9.52 5.24
CA MET A 208 5.31 -10.24 6.02
C MET A 208 5.56 -11.74 6.18
N VAL A 209 6.62 -12.30 5.57
CA VAL A 209 6.89 -13.75 5.56
C VAL A 209 7.41 -14.24 6.92
N GLY A 210 7.98 -13.36 7.75
CA GLY A 210 8.62 -13.74 9.02
C GLY A 210 7.69 -14.30 10.10
N GLY A 211 6.37 -14.36 9.91
CA GLY A 211 5.43 -15.02 10.83
C GLY A 211 5.46 -14.49 12.27
N ALA A 212 5.96 -13.26 12.47
CA ALA A 212 6.27 -12.71 13.79
C ALA A 212 5.02 -12.50 14.68
N LEU A 213 3.83 -12.41 14.07
CA LEU A 213 2.58 -12.27 14.80
C LEU A 213 1.73 -13.52 14.61
N LYS A 214 1.35 -14.10 15.74
CA LYS A 214 0.60 -15.35 15.82
C LYS A 214 -0.75 -15.12 16.49
N TYR A 215 -1.70 -15.99 16.19
CA TYR A 215 -3.02 -15.99 16.81
C TYR A 215 -3.29 -17.36 17.42
N GLN A 216 -4.14 -17.39 18.44
CA GLN A 216 -4.51 -18.65 19.10
C GLN A 216 -5.55 -19.41 18.27
N THR A 217 -5.32 -20.70 18.05
CA THR A 217 -6.25 -21.55 17.28
C THR A 217 -7.22 -22.35 18.15
N ASN A 218 -6.79 -22.79 19.34
CA ASN A 218 -7.55 -23.68 20.22
C ASN A 218 -8.37 -22.97 21.32
N LEU A 219 -9.15 -21.95 20.95
CA LEU A 219 -9.93 -21.14 21.91
C LEU A 219 -10.93 -21.96 22.78
N LYS A 220 -11.49 -23.04 22.23
CA LYS A 220 -12.47 -23.87 22.95
C LYS A 220 -11.82 -24.74 24.05
N ALA A 221 -10.59 -25.18 23.82
CA ALA A 221 -9.84 -26.00 24.77
C ALA A 221 -9.07 -25.15 25.78
N HIS A 222 -8.70 -23.93 25.39
CA HIS A 222 -7.97 -22.98 26.21
C HIS A 222 -8.60 -21.57 26.11
N PRO A 223 -9.68 -21.30 26.85
CA PRO A 223 -10.27 -19.97 26.88
C PRO A 223 -9.33 -18.96 27.54
N PRO A 224 -9.33 -17.68 27.12
CA PRO A 224 -8.50 -16.65 27.73
C PRO A 224 -8.76 -16.51 29.23
N GLY A 225 -7.71 -16.66 30.04
CA GLY A 225 -7.81 -16.54 31.51
C GLY A 225 -8.08 -17.86 32.26
N CYS A 226 -8.04 -19.01 31.59
CA CYS A 226 -8.13 -20.30 32.26
C CYS A 226 -6.93 -20.57 33.19
N LEU A 227 -7.17 -21.33 34.26
CA LEU A 227 -6.15 -21.74 35.23
C LEU A 227 -5.51 -23.08 34.80
N ARG A 228 -4.18 -23.16 34.80
CA ARG A 228 -3.45 -24.41 34.53
C ARG A 228 -3.57 -25.34 35.75
N THR A 229 -3.83 -26.61 35.49
CA THR A 229 -4.03 -27.69 36.48
C THR A 229 -2.88 -27.88 37.49
N ASN A 230 -1.69 -27.36 37.21
CA ASN A 230 -0.53 -27.47 38.12
C ASN A 230 -0.45 -26.35 39.18
N GLN A 231 -1.28 -25.30 39.12
CA GLN A 231 -1.27 -24.22 40.13
C GLN A 231 -2.12 -24.53 41.37
N SER A 232 -2.92 -25.60 41.37
CA SER A 232 -3.79 -25.99 42.49
C SER A 232 -3.10 -26.83 43.58
N SER A 233 -1.85 -27.31 43.38
CA SER A 233 -1.19 -28.14 44.40
C SER A 233 -0.65 -27.38 45.62
N SER A 234 -0.96 -26.08 45.80
CA SER A 234 -0.53 -25.34 47.01
C SER A 234 -1.62 -24.59 47.76
N LYS A 235 -2.87 -24.52 47.27
CA LYS A 235 -4.00 -23.93 48.01
C LYS A 235 -5.34 -24.54 47.60
N LEU A 236 -5.73 -25.59 48.31
CA LEU A 236 -7.07 -25.90 48.86
C LEU A 236 -7.17 -27.42 49.04
N GLN A 237 -6.70 -27.89 50.20
CA GLN A 237 -7.46 -28.89 50.92
C GLN A 237 -8.59 -28.10 51.58
N ASP A 238 -9.78 -28.09 50.97
CA ASP A 238 -11.01 -28.40 51.70
C ASP A 238 -12.23 -28.41 50.79
N GLU A 239 -13.01 -29.46 51.01
CA GLU A 239 -14.45 -29.62 50.82
C GLU A 239 -15.03 -29.67 49.39
N ASP A 240 -15.23 -30.92 48.97
CA ASP A 240 -16.30 -31.40 48.10
C ASP A 240 -17.63 -30.68 48.37
N LEU A 241 -18.14 -29.92 47.39
CA LEU A 241 -19.57 -29.70 47.07
C LEU A 241 -19.81 -28.54 46.06
N VAL A 242 -19.05 -28.40 44.96
CA VAL A 242 -19.47 -27.57 43.80
C VAL A 242 -18.94 -28.17 42.48
N GLN A 243 -19.36 -29.39 42.14
CA GLN A 243 -18.79 -30.15 41.00
C GLN A 243 -19.41 -29.82 39.62
N ALA A 244 -20.12 -28.70 39.45
CA ALA A 244 -20.81 -28.39 38.19
C ALA A 244 -20.52 -27.00 37.59
N GLU A 245 -19.85 -26.09 38.31
CA GLU A 245 -19.52 -24.74 37.82
C GLU A 245 -18.01 -24.49 37.64
N ASP A 246 -17.12 -25.37 38.13
CA ASP A 246 -15.66 -25.17 38.14
C ASP A 246 -14.93 -25.74 36.89
N ASP A 247 -15.63 -26.52 36.05
CA ASP A 247 -15.05 -27.16 34.86
C ASP A 247 -14.88 -26.19 33.67
N ASP A 248 -15.43 -24.97 33.77
CA ASP A 248 -15.36 -23.93 32.72
C ASP A 248 -14.17 -22.97 32.92
N ILE A 249 -13.47 -23.04 34.07
CA ILE A 249 -12.33 -22.16 34.42
C ILE A 249 -10.98 -22.84 34.16
N ARG A 250 -10.93 -24.18 34.06
CA ARG A 250 -9.67 -24.93 33.91
C ARG A 250 -9.28 -25.08 32.44
N CYS A 251 -7.99 -24.92 32.14
CA CYS A 251 -7.48 -25.17 30.79
C CYS A 251 -7.51 -26.68 30.50
N ARG A 252 -8.16 -27.09 29.40
CA ARG A 252 -8.20 -28.51 28.98
C ARG A 252 -6.93 -28.94 28.25
N GLU A 253 -6.34 -28.02 27.49
CA GLU A 253 -5.11 -28.19 26.73
C GLU A 253 -4.24 -26.94 26.80
N ASP A 254 -2.96 -27.04 26.44
CA ASP A 254 -2.06 -25.89 26.34
C ASP A 254 -2.40 -24.99 25.14
N ALA A 255 -2.14 -23.68 25.25
CA ALA A 255 -2.42 -22.73 24.16
C ALA A 255 -1.57 -23.00 22.91
N HIS A 256 -2.24 -23.14 21.76
CA HIS A 256 -1.59 -23.33 20.46
C HIS A 256 -1.65 -22.06 19.62
N PHE A 257 -0.51 -21.65 19.07
CA PHE A 257 -0.35 -20.40 18.33
C PHE A 257 0.17 -20.64 16.91
N GLU A 258 -0.52 -20.10 15.92
CA GLU A 258 -0.12 -20.20 14.51
C GLU A 258 0.20 -18.83 13.91
N PRO A 259 1.18 -18.75 13.01
CA PRO A 259 1.48 -17.51 12.30
C PRO A 259 0.35 -17.13 11.34
N HIS A 260 0.13 -15.84 11.18
CA HIS A 260 -0.80 -15.35 10.17
C HIS A 260 -0.32 -15.61 8.75
N TYR A 261 -1.27 -15.97 7.88
CA TYR A 261 -1.04 -15.94 6.43
C TYR A 261 -0.71 -14.51 5.97
N PRO A 262 0.32 -14.30 5.13
CA PRO A 262 0.74 -12.97 4.68
C PRO A 262 -0.29 -12.35 3.73
N GLN A 263 -1.27 -11.65 4.30
CA GLN A 263 -2.38 -11.05 3.55
C GLN A 263 -1.92 -10.04 2.49
N THR A 264 -0.79 -9.36 2.67
CA THR A 264 -0.25 -8.35 1.73
C THR A 264 -0.15 -8.88 0.29
N TRP A 265 0.12 -10.17 0.11
CA TRP A 265 0.19 -10.81 -1.21
C TRP A 265 -1.15 -10.75 -1.95
N LEU A 266 -2.25 -10.97 -1.22
CA LEU A 266 -3.61 -10.93 -1.76
C LEU A 266 -3.98 -9.51 -2.20
N TRP A 267 -3.54 -8.49 -1.44
CA TRP A 267 -3.84 -7.09 -1.74
C TRP A 267 -3.08 -6.58 -2.96
N VAL A 268 -1.81 -6.95 -3.09
CA VAL A 268 -0.89 -6.28 -4.02
C VAL A 268 -0.68 -7.06 -5.32
N SER A 269 -0.79 -8.38 -5.32
CA SER A 269 -0.51 -9.22 -6.51
C SER A 269 -1.37 -8.86 -7.73
N GLY A 270 -2.67 -8.66 -7.54
CA GLY A 270 -3.60 -8.31 -8.62
C GLY A 270 -3.25 -6.98 -9.31
N PRO A 271 -3.21 -5.85 -8.57
CA PRO A 271 -2.80 -4.56 -9.13
C PRO A 271 -1.39 -4.57 -9.73
N LEU A 272 -0.45 -5.28 -9.12
CA LEU A 272 0.92 -5.38 -9.62
C LEU A 272 0.96 -6.13 -10.95
N CYS A 273 0.25 -7.25 -11.06
CA CYS A 273 0.12 -8.00 -12.31
C CYS A 273 -0.51 -7.13 -13.41
N LEU A 274 -1.60 -6.43 -13.08
CA LEU A 274 -2.26 -5.51 -14.01
C LEU A 274 -1.32 -4.40 -14.49
N TYR A 275 -0.53 -3.82 -13.58
CA TYR A 275 0.46 -2.81 -13.91
C TYR A 275 1.58 -3.36 -14.81
N CYS A 276 2.09 -4.56 -14.52
CA CYS A 276 3.10 -5.23 -15.34
C CYS A 276 2.60 -5.51 -16.76
N VAL A 277 1.38 -6.03 -16.90
CA VAL A 277 0.74 -6.27 -18.22
C VAL A 277 0.58 -4.96 -18.99
N GLU A 278 0.10 -3.90 -18.34
CA GLU A 278 -0.07 -2.59 -18.98
C GLU A 278 1.29 -1.97 -19.38
N ARG A 279 2.32 -2.15 -18.55
CA ARG A 279 3.69 -1.68 -18.85
C ARG A 279 4.28 -2.44 -20.03
N LEU A 280 4.11 -3.76 -20.09
CA LEU A 280 4.56 -4.59 -21.21
C LEU A 280 3.84 -4.19 -22.51
N TYR A 281 2.53 -3.98 -22.46
CA TYR A 281 1.75 -3.50 -23.60
C TYR A 281 2.27 -2.15 -24.12
N ARG A 282 2.55 -1.19 -23.23
CA ARG A 282 3.15 0.10 -23.62
C ARG A 282 4.53 -0.05 -24.24
N TYR A 283 5.35 -0.93 -23.69
CA TYR A 283 6.69 -1.20 -24.22
C TYR A 283 6.61 -1.74 -25.66
N ILE A 284 5.82 -2.78 -25.90
CA ILE A 284 5.61 -3.37 -27.24
C ILE A 284 5.11 -2.32 -28.24
N ARG A 285 4.18 -1.45 -27.81
CA ARG A 285 3.64 -0.38 -28.68
C ARG A 285 4.63 0.76 -28.95
N SER A 286 5.57 1.00 -28.03
CA SER A 286 6.55 2.09 -28.13
C SER A 286 7.77 1.72 -28.98
N SER A 287 7.95 0.45 -29.33
CA SER A 287 9.12 -0.05 -30.06
C SER A 287 9.16 0.35 -31.55
N ASP A 288 8.08 0.92 -32.10
CA ASP A 288 8.06 1.38 -33.49
C ASP A 288 8.83 2.71 -33.65
N PRO A 289 9.97 2.73 -34.36
CA PRO A 289 10.70 3.96 -34.61
C PRO A 289 9.90 4.90 -35.53
N VAL A 290 10.16 6.19 -35.39
CA VAL A 290 9.52 7.26 -36.16
C VAL A 290 10.62 8.11 -36.79
N THR A 291 10.48 8.44 -38.07
CA THR A 291 11.45 9.27 -38.78
C THR A 291 11.08 10.74 -38.61
N ILE A 292 12.03 11.56 -38.13
CA ILE A 292 11.88 13.01 -38.08
C ILE A 292 12.14 13.57 -39.48
N VAL A 293 11.17 14.28 -40.04
CA VAL A 293 11.24 14.87 -41.39
C VAL A 293 11.78 16.30 -41.31
N THR A 294 11.20 17.11 -40.42
CA THR A 294 11.67 18.48 -40.16
C THR A 294 11.56 18.84 -38.68
N ALA A 295 12.46 19.70 -38.23
CA ALA A 295 12.43 20.34 -36.92
C ALA A 295 12.56 21.85 -37.12
N ILE A 296 11.51 22.60 -36.77
CA ILE A 296 11.43 24.05 -36.98
C ILE A 296 11.37 24.73 -35.62
N ARG A 297 12.26 25.70 -35.38
CA ARG A 297 12.23 26.53 -34.18
C ARG A 297 11.41 27.78 -34.45
N HIS A 298 10.36 27.96 -33.66
CA HIS A 298 9.50 29.14 -33.70
C HIS A 298 9.93 30.17 -32.64
N PRO A 299 9.52 31.45 -32.76
CA PRO A 299 9.62 32.43 -31.69
C PRO A 299 8.94 31.93 -30.40
N CYS A 300 9.31 32.50 -29.25
CA CYS A 300 8.77 32.15 -27.92
C CYS A 300 9.11 30.72 -27.42
N ASN A 301 10.27 30.16 -27.78
CA ASN A 301 10.75 28.85 -27.32
C ASN A 301 9.82 27.68 -27.66
N VAL A 302 9.21 27.71 -28.84
CA VAL A 302 8.38 26.62 -29.37
C VAL A 302 9.14 25.87 -30.47
N VAL A 303 9.04 24.55 -30.49
CA VAL A 303 9.61 23.68 -31.53
C VAL A 303 8.49 22.90 -32.21
N GLU A 304 8.45 22.96 -33.53
CA GLU A 304 7.59 22.12 -34.36
C GLU A 304 8.41 20.93 -34.88
N LEU A 305 7.91 19.73 -34.60
CA LEU A 305 8.51 18.46 -35.04
C LEU A 305 7.56 17.78 -36.02
N CYS A 306 7.96 17.68 -37.29
CA CYS A 306 7.26 16.89 -38.29
C CYS A 306 7.84 15.49 -38.33
N MET A 307 6.96 14.50 -38.19
CA MET A 307 7.34 13.11 -38.04
C MET A 307 6.55 12.24 -39.01
N LEU A 308 7.20 11.23 -39.58
CA LEU A 308 6.60 10.22 -40.44
C LEU A 308 6.59 8.86 -39.73
N LYS A 309 5.39 8.29 -39.57
CA LYS A 309 5.18 6.95 -39.00
C LYS A 309 4.38 6.08 -39.97
N LYS A 310 4.87 4.87 -40.25
CA LYS A 310 4.18 3.88 -41.10
C LYS A 310 2.81 3.52 -40.51
N ASN A 311 1.79 3.43 -41.36
CA ASN A 311 0.42 3.04 -40.99
C ASN A 311 -0.22 3.92 -39.89
N PHE A 312 0.23 5.16 -39.74
CA PHE A 312 -0.30 6.06 -38.72
C PHE A 312 -1.62 6.71 -39.17
N LYS A 313 -2.70 6.45 -38.43
CA LYS A 313 -4.00 7.10 -38.61
C LYS A 313 -4.29 7.97 -37.39
N ALA A 314 -4.48 9.26 -37.61
CA ALA A 314 -4.83 10.22 -36.55
C ALA A 314 -6.16 10.90 -36.84
N ARG A 315 -6.87 11.27 -35.77
CA ARG A 315 -8.07 12.11 -35.81
C ARG A 315 -7.79 13.47 -35.15
N PRO A 316 -8.50 14.54 -35.56
CA PRO A 316 -8.37 15.85 -34.91
C PRO A 316 -8.60 15.76 -33.40
N GLY A 317 -7.76 16.47 -32.62
CA GLY A 317 -7.84 16.51 -31.16
C GLY A 317 -7.21 15.32 -30.43
N GLN A 318 -6.57 14.39 -31.13
CA GLN A 318 -5.78 13.33 -30.51
C GLN A 318 -4.38 13.83 -30.09
N TYR A 319 -3.80 13.17 -29.09
CA TYR A 319 -2.42 13.39 -28.66
C TYR A 319 -1.61 12.11 -28.84
N ILE A 320 -0.29 12.27 -28.97
CA ILE A 320 0.69 11.20 -29.01
C ILE A 320 1.60 11.28 -27.80
N VAL A 321 2.37 10.23 -27.58
CA VAL A 321 3.40 10.19 -26.54
C VAL A 321 4.73 10.00 -27.26
N LEU A 322 5.70 10.86 -26.97
CA LEU A 322 7.03 10.85 -27.58
C LEU A 322 8.08 10.48 -26.54
N ASN A 323 8.98 9.58 -26.92
CA ASN A 323 10.24 9.29 -26.23
C ASN A 323 11.38 9.76 -27.15
N CYS A 324 12.28 10.58 -26.60
CA CYS A 324 13.47 11.02 -27.30
C CYS A 324 14.69 10.54 -26.51
N PRO A 325 15.35 9.44 -26.93
CA PRO A 325 16.46 8.87 -26.18
C PRO A 325 17.67 9.80 -26.02
N GLY A 326 17.82 10.78 -26.91
CA GLY A 326 18.86 11.81 -26.79
C GLY A 326 18.61 12.84 -25.68
N VAL A 327 17.39 12.90 -25.14
CA VAL A 327 17.04 13.72 -23.97
C VAL A 327 16.85 12.84 -22.74
N SER A 328 16.05 11.78 -22.87
CA SER A 328 15.84 10.80 -21.80
C SER A 328 15.31 9.48 -22.36
N SER A 329 16.08 8.39 -22.18
CA SER A 329 15.84 7.07 -22.79
C SER A 329 14.54 6.39 -22.37
N PHE A 330 13.99 6.74 -21.21
CA PHE A 330 12.84 6.02 -20.63
C PHE A 330 11.62 6.90 -20.41
N GLU A 331 11.70 8.17 -20.79
CA GLU A 331 10.64 9.14 -20.62
C GLU A 331 9.72 9.22 -21.83
N ASN A 332 8.46 9.51 -21.53
CA ASN A 332 7.36 9.46 -22.47
C ASN A 332 6.47 10.66 -22.19
N HIS A 333 6.55 11.66 -23.07
CA HIS A 333 5.89 12.96 -22.89
C HIS A 333 4.70 13.10 -23.84
N PRO A 334 3.51 13.48 -23.34
CA PRO A 334 2.34 13.64 -24.18
C PRO A 334 2.35 14.98 -24.93
N PHE A 335 2.08 14.94 -26.24
CA PHE A 335 1.94 16.11 -27.10
C PHE A 335 0.70 16.00 -27.98
N THR A 336 -0.11 17.06 -28.04
CA THR A 336 -1.28 17.11 -28.92
C THR A 336 -0.84 17.22 -30.38
N LEU A 337 -1.49 16.48 -31.27
CA LEU A 337 -1.24 16.59 -32.71
C LEU A 337 -1.79 17.93 -33.21
N THR A 338 -0.90 18.79 -33.69
CA THR A 338 -1.24 20.09 -34.30
C THR A 338 -1.67 19.95 -35.75
N LYS A 339 -1.20 18.89 -36.44
CA LYS A 339 -1.53 18.58 -37.83
C LYS A 339 -1.85 17.10 -37.97
N CYS A 340 -2.96 16.76 -38.64
CA CYS A 340 -3.29 15.37 -38.99
C CYS A 340 -2.79 15.05 -40.41
N PRO A 341 -2.41 13.80 -40.69
CA PRO A 341 -2.16 13.37 -42.05
C PRO A 341 -3.47 13.47 -42.85
N THR A 342 -3.54 14.40 -43.79
CA THR A 342 -4.57 14.40 -44.83
C THR A 342 -4.31 13.22 -45.76
N ALA A 343 -5.36 12.49 -46.15
CA ALA A 343 -5.26 11.30 -47.01
C ALA A 343 -4.58 11.53 -48.38
N ASN A 344 -4.28 12.79 -48.73
CA ASN A 344 -3.54 13.17 -49.92
C ASN A 344 -2.34 14.06 -49.53
N LYS A 345 -1.14 13.47 -49.53
CA LYS A 345 0.11 13.95 -50.17
C LYS A 345 1.31 13.15 -49.69
#